data_AF-A0A1Q7G4F7-F1
#
_entry.id   AF-A0A1Q7G4F7-F1
#
_cell.length_a   1.000
_cell.length_b   1.000
_cell.length_c   1.000
_cell.angle_alpha   90.00
_cell.angle_beta   90.00
_cell.angle_gamma   90.00
#
_symmetry.space_group_name_H-M   'P 1'
#
loop_
_entity.id
_entity.type
_entity.pdbx_description
1 polymer ?
#
loop_
_entity_poly.entity_id
_entity_poly.type
_entity_poly.pdbx_seq_one_letter_code
_entity_poly.pdbx_strand_id
1 'polypeptide(L)'
;MARARQFLTLGDSYTCAYCLQVITWDHHRTRPTKDHFFPKSKKKVLEGAKTIFVICCQPCNSRKSDKLFSSIEEVRKFITSRKKPVRPNIDRN
;
A
#
# COMPACT_ATOMS: atom_id res chain seq x y z
N MET A 1 9.41 19.27 -9.51
CA MET A 1 9.68 17.84 -9.28
C MET A 1 8.77 16.99 -10.15
N ALA A 2 9.30 16.54 -11.30
CA ALA A 2 8.56 15.69 -12.22
C ALA A 2 8.31 14.32 -11.57
N ARG A 3 7.05 14.04 -11.17
CA ARG A 3 6.64 12.71 -10.75
C ARG A 3 6.60 11.82 -11.99
N ALA A 4 7.74 11.20 -12.32
CA ALA A 4 7.82 10.16 -13.31
C ALA A 4 6.70 9.14 -13.04
N ARG A 5 5.94 8.77 -14.08
CA ARG A 5 5.08 7.59 -14.02
C ARG A 5 6.02 6.39 -13.83
N GLN A 6 6.42 6.11 -12.59
CA GLN A 6 7.21 4.93 -12.26
C GLN A 6 6.38 3.72 -12.65
N PHE A 7 6.73 3.11 -13.77
CA PHE A 7 6.32 1.76 -14.08
C PHE A 7 6.99 0.86 -13.05
N LEU A 8 6.27 -0.16 -12.59
CA LEU A 8 6.89 -1.19 -11.78
C LEU A 8 7.78 -1.99 -12.74
N THR A 9 9.02 -2.19 -12.35
CA THR A 9 10.03 -3.04 -12.99
C THR A 9 10.23 -4.31 -12.19
N LEU A 10 10.30 -5.45 -12.88
CA LEU A 10 10.63 -6.73 -12.29
C LEU A 10 12.09 -6.74 -11.81
N GLY A 11 12.36 -7.39 -10.67
CA GLY A 11 13.68 -7.41 -10.02
C GLY A 11 13.87 -6.28 -9.00
N ASP A 12 13.08 -5.22 -9.08
CA ASP A 12 13.16 -4.10 -8.14
C ASP A 12 12.49 -4.39 -6.80
N SER A 13 12.96 -3.69 -5.77
CA SER A 13 12.36 -3.67 -4.45
C SER A 13 11.62 -2.36 -4.18
N TYR A 14 10.40 -2.47 -3.65
CA TYR A 14 9.50 -1.36 -3.40
C TYR A 14 9.09 -1.34 -1.94
N THR A 15 9.00 -0.17 -1.33
CA THR A 15 8.46 -0.05 0.03
C THR A 15 6.95 0.16 -0.02
N CYS A 16 6.19 -0.70 0.67
CA CYS A 16 4.75 -0.52 0.81
C CYS A 16 4.44 0.79 1.55
N ALA A 17 3.67 1.69 0.93
CA ALA A 17 3.32 2.98 1.53
C ALA A 17 2.56 2.86 2.87
N TYR A 18 1.88 1.73 3.11
CA TYR A 18 1.00 1.55 4.27
C TYR A 18 1.59 0.71 5.41
N CYS A 19 2.32 -0.37 5.10
CA CYS A 19 2.89 -1.22 6.15
C CYS A 19 4.41 -1.10 6.27
N LEU A 20 5.03 -0.28 5.41
CA LEU A 20 6.46 0.00 5.34
C LEU A 20 7.35 -1.24 5.09
N GLN A 21 6.75 -2.38 4.77
CA GLN A 21 7.49 -3.58 4.38
C GLN A 21 8.03 -3.43 2.97
N VAL A 22 9.23 -3.97 2.74
CA VAL A 22 9.85 -4.08 1.42
C VAL A 22 9.18 -5.23 0.66
N ILE A 23 8.84 -4.95 -0.60
CA ILE A 23 8.24 -5.87 -1.56
C ILE A 23 9.24 -6.01 -2.69
N THR A 24 9.92 -7.14 -2.76
CA THR A 24 10.75 -7.48 -3.92
C THR A 24 9.85 -8.10 -4.97
N TRP A 25 9.77 -7.47 -6.14
CA TRP A 25 9.03 -8.05 -7.25
C TRP A 25 9.92 -9.05 -7.98
N ASP A 26 9.84 -10.32 -7.60
CA ASP A 26 10.40 -11.43 -8.36
C ASP A 26 9.29 -12.19 -9.11
N HIS A 27 9.66 -13.10 -10.02
CA HIS A 27 8.72 -13.89 -10.82
C HIS A 27 7.81 -14.81 -9.99
N HIS A 28 8.18 -15.13 -8.76
CA HIS A 28 7.50 -16.10 -7.90
C HIS A 28 6.65 -15.44 -6.81
N ARG A 29 6.84 -14.14 -6.57
CA ARG A 29 6.13 -13.35 -5.56
C ARG A 29 5.07 -12.44 -6.16
N THR A 30 4.16 -12.01 -5.31
CA THR A 30 3.07 -11.12 -5.69
C THR A 30 3.60 -9.76 -6.15
N ARG A 31 3.23 -9.38 -7.39
CA ARG A 31 3.53 -8.06 -7.97
C ARG A 31 3.06 -6.92 -7.03
N PRO A 32 3.91 -5.93 -6.73
CA PRO A 32 3.50 -4.72 -6.02
C PRO A 32 2.32 -4.07 -6.73
N THR A 33 1.38 -3.52 -5.97
CA THR A 33 0.22 -2.84 -6.54
C THR A 33 0.46 -1.34 -6.58
N LYS A 34 0.30 -0.73 -7.75
CA LYS A 34 0.24 0.72 -7.90
C LYS A 34 -1.23 1.12 -8.05
N ASP A 35 -1.82 1.65 -7.00
CA ASP A 35 -3.24 1.97 -6.97
C ASP A 35 -3.51 3.44 -6.60
N HIS A 36 -4.73 3.90 -6.85
CA HIS A 36 -5.19 5.21 -6.46
C HIS A 36 -5.39 5.26 -4.95
N PHE A 37 -4.76 6.22 -4.27
CA PHE A 37 -5.03 6.47 -2.86
C PHE A 37 -6.50 6.83 -2.65
N PHE A 38 -7.01 7.81 -3.41
CA PHE A 38 -8.43 8.13 -3.49
C PHE A 38 -9.09 7.38 -4.65
N PRO A 39 -10.16 6.59 -4.42
CA PRO A 39 -10.85 5.87 -5.49
C PRO A 39 -11.30 6.81 -6.60
N LYS A 40 -11.05 6.42 -7.86
CA LYS A 40 -11.41 7.21 -9.05
C LYS A 40 -12.91 7.56 -9.07
N SER A 41 -13.76 6.65 -8.60
CA SER A 41 -15.22 6.83 -8.49
C SER A 41 -15.63 7.97 -7.56
N LYS A 42 -14.81 8.33 -6.57
CA LYS A 42 -15.08 9.41 -5.60
C LYS A 42 -14.31 10.70 -5.88
N LYS A 43 -13.56 10.75 -6.99
CA LYS A 43 -12.80 11.94 -7.41
C LYS A 43 -13.70 13.17 -7.61
N LYS A 44 -14.95 12.97 -8.03
CA LYS A 44 -15.93 14.07 -8.18
C LYS A 44 -16.36 14.69 -6.83
N VAL A 45 -16.37 13.90 -5.76
CA VAL A 45 -16.77 14.33 -4.41
C VAL A 45 -15.61 15.06 -3.70
N LEU A 46 -14.37 14.74 -4.06
CA LEU A 46 -13.16 15.29 -3.44
C LEU A 46 -12.56 16.47 -4.25
N GLU A 47 -13.41 17.25 -4.92
CA GLU A 47 -13.11 18.47 -5.71
C GLU A 47 -11.62 18.79 -5.91
N GLY A 48 -10.98 18.14 -6.88
CA GLY A 48 -9.62 18.51 -7.28
C GLY A 48 -8.47 17.90 -6.47
N ALA A 49 -8.75 16.96 -5.56
CA ALA A 49 -7.70 16.17 -4.92
C ALA A 49 -6.79 15.53 -5.98
N LYS A 50 -5.51 15.91 -5.98
CA LYS A 50 -4.51 15.35 -6.89
C LYS A 50 -4.54 13.83 -6.74
N THR A 51 -4.72 13.12 -7.85
CA THR A 51 -4.67 11.66 -7.84
C THR A 51 -3.27 11.21 -7.41
N ILE A 52 -3.16 10.72 -6.17
CA ILE A 52 -1.91 10.16 -5.65
C ILE A 52 -1.93 8.67 -5.95
N PHE A 53 -1.02 8.22 -6.81
CA PHE A 53 -0.72 6.81 -6.95
C PHE A 53 0.20 6.39 -5.82
N VAL A 54 -0.08 5.23 -5.23
CA VAL A 54 0.68 4.67 -4.12
C VAL A 54 1.06 3.24 -4.44
N ILE A 55 2.32 2.90 -4.17
CA ILE A 55 2.82 1.54 -4.28
C ILE A 55 2.58 0.85 -2.93
N CYS A 56 1.91 -0.28 -2.95
CA CYS A 56 1.59 -1.05 -1.75
C CYS A 56 1.57 -2.55 -2.03
N CYS A 57 1.65 -3.36 -0.98
CA CYS A 57 1.49 -4.80 -1.12
C CYS A 57 0.01 -5.15 -1.29
N GLN A 58 -0.27 -6.23 -2.01
CA GLN A 58 -1.62 -6.71 -2.28
C GLN A 58 -2.48 -6.90 -1.01
N PRO A 59 -1.96 -7.45 0.12
CA PRO A 59 -2.73 -7.52 1.37
C PRO A 59 -3.16 -6.16 1.90
N CYS A 60 -2.29 -5.14 1.82
CA CYS A 60 -2.65 -3.81 2.28
C CYS A 60 -3.61 -3.12 1.30
N ASN A 61 -3.47 -3.38 0.00
CA ASN A 61 -4.38 -2.85 -1.00
C ASN A 61 -5.81 -3.39 -0.82
N SER A 62 -5.95 -4.71 -0.64
CA SER A 62 -7.24 -5.35 -0.39
C SER A 62 -7.90 -4.86 0.91
N ARG A 63 -7.13 -4.68 1.99
CA ARG A 63 -7.69 -4.12 3.25
C ARG A 63 -8.15 -2.68 3.12
N LYS A 64 -7.52 -1.91 2.22
CA LYS A 64 -7.89 -0.52 1.96
C LYS A 64 -9.11 -0.44 1.04
N SER A 65 -9.27 -1.31 0.05
CA SER A 65 -10.29 -1.15 -1.01
C SER A 65 -11.71 -0.97 -0.46
N ASP A 66 -11.98 -1.52 0.73
CA ASP A 66 -13.29 -1.44 1.38
C ASP A 66 -13.54 -0.11 2.11
N LYS A 67 -12.53 0.77 2.22
CA LYS A 67 -12.56 1.94 3.11
C LYS A 67 -12.02 3.20 2.45
N LEU A 68 -12.57 4.33 2.85
CA LEU A 68 -12.04 5.65 2.55
C LEU A 68 -11.21 6.17 3.72
N PHE A 69 -10.08 6.77 3.40
CA PHE A 69 -9.20 7.44 4.35
C PHE A 69 -8.85 8.81 3.81
N SER A 70 -8.63 9.77 4.70
CA SER A 70 -8.29 11.14 4.35
C SER A 70 -6.78 11.30 4.13
N SER A 71 -5.97 10.45 4.78
CA SER A 71 -4.50 10.50 4.71
C SER A 71 -3.83 9.11 4.70
N ILE A 72 -2.58 9.05 4.23
CA ILE A 72 -1.78 7.80 4.23
C ILE A 72 -1.52 7.35 5.68
N GLU A 73 -1.28 8.30 6.59
CA GLU A 73 -1.05 8.07 8.00
C GLU A 73 -2.24 7.38 8.69
N GLU A 74 -3.47 7.74 8.33
CA GLU A 74 -4.66 7.03 8.81
C GLU A 74 -4.69 5.58 8.31
N VAL A 75 -4.32 5.34 7.05
CA VAL A 75 -4.20 3.96 6.54
C VAL A 75 -3.13 3.19 7.30
N ARG A 76 -1.98 3.81 7.59
CA ARG A 76 -0.90 3.19 8.37
C ARG A 76 -1.39 2.79 9.76
N LYS A 77 -2.08 3.70 10.45
CA LYS A 77 -2.69 3.44 11.77
C LYS A 77 -3.70 2.29 11.69
N PHE A 78 -4.57 2.31 10.69
CA PHE A 78 -5.58 1.26 10.48
C PHE A 78 -4.97 -0.11 10.17
N ILE A 79 -3.96 -0.19 9.30
CA ILE A 79 -3.31 -1.45 8.96
C ILE A 79 -2.52 -1.98 10.16
N THR A 80 -1.85 -1.09 10.89
CA THR A 80 -1.05 -1.44 12.08
C THR A 80 -1.94 -1.91 13.22
N SER A 81 -3.07 -1.24 13.49
CA SER A 81 -4.02 -1.67 14.53
C SER A 81 -4.65 -3.04 14.22
N ARG A 82 -4.70 -3.41 12.94
CA ARG A 82 -5.22 -4.70 12.48
C ARG A 82 -4.12 -5.73 12.20
N LYS A 83 -2.83 -5.40 12.37
CA LYS A 83 -1.79 -6.44 12.43
C LYS A 83 -2.00 -7.13 13.78
N LYS A 84 -2.38 -8.41 13.76
CA LYS A 84 -2.24 -9.24 14.96
C LYS A 84 -0.78 -9.05 15.42
N PRO A 85 -0.50 -8.86 16.73
CA PRO A 85 0.88 -8.85 17.18
C PRO A 85 1.51 -10.12 16.61
N VAL A 86 2.62 -9.95 15.89
CA VAL A 86 3.47 -11.08 15.54
C VAL A 86 3.77 -11.70 16.89
N ARG A 87 3.18 -12.86 17.17
CA ARG A 87 3.57 -13.61 18.37
C ARG A 87 5.07 -13.76 18.23
N PRO A 88 5.90 -13.26 19.16
CA PRO A 88 7.31 -13.57 19.11
C PRO A 88 7.35 -15.10 19.04
N ASN A 89 8.04 -15.60 18.03
CA ASN A 89 8.16 -17.02 17.82
C ASN A 89 8.90 -17.55 19.06
N ILE A 90 8.16 -18.09 20.04
CA ILE A 90 8.73 -18.82 21.15
C ILE A 90 9.06 -20.20 20.58
N ASP A 91 10.06 -20.23 19.70
CA ASP A 91 10.86 -21.43 19.49
C ASP A 91 11.89 -21.43 20.62
N ARG A 92 11.61 -22.19 21.67
CA ARG A 92 12.59 -22.72 22.62
C ARG A 92 11.96 -23.86 23.41
N ASN A 93 12.05 -25.08 22.87
CA ASN A 93 12.94 -26.13 23.38
C ASN A 93 12.70 -27.44 22.65
#